data_AF-A0A7V2UZS9-F1
#
_entry.id   AF-A0A7V2UZS9-F1
#
_cell.length_a   1.000
_cell.length_b   1.000
_cell.length_c   1.000
_cell.angle_alpha   90.00
_cell.angle_beta   90.00
_cell.angle_gamma   90.00
#
_symmetry.space_group_name_H-M   'P 1'
#
loop_
_entity.id
_entity.type
_entity.pdbx_description
1 polymer ?
#
loop_
_entity_poly.entity_id
_entity_poly.type
_entity_poly.pdbx_seq_one_letter_code
_entity_poly.pdbx_strand_id
1 'polypeptide(L)'
;MLSGRIARAILVALCGGAAFPAAAMTPAEWLQAQPKPRFREGHTLPRLTRYGWVDNVPVDARIELCERWGYAVQLGPYLSWKVVDDLLKRAETATDGDPKLLALSIADPKRYPLCIVLSRDLPETPDPWTRDAKGELVGGKKIWSPEAPRAALEGAAELRAGPLRKLREKVPVHIVLNGGEYALGVPGFARKQWEQDPRILKGKGDKDWFSYVSEKKGLMETIIADAVRKAAPDRSLYIYYTAGGGTHRNRTGSWGDWAYGFEWMRTASDLPSNEYYFRHFNDGWTGANDMLTQALNARGLELRFNAPLSYDWVCAGWVEEKPGPAHVPGENPAALVDPTAGKLGDIARYTGFLKCLYTAGTVGANAGYYAFPLGGFGASFPADKPPHWLRQAAALAHVHALFSHQEPFVRDSDLLPGPLRHRWSKDFPAYEFPSGDQDVRVLARKRKGAAEWLIAAWAADGGARDATVEIPALGRVALRARPEGAVYRAELKEGRAAMTLLDKDGLNPTSRD
;
A
#
# COMPACT_ATOMS: atom_id res chain seq x y z
N MET A 1 -50.64 -44.43 -31.79
CA MET A 1 -50.85 -43.50 -30.66
C MET A 1 -50.48 -44.21 -29.38
N LEU A 2 -49.78 -43.54 -28.46
CA LEU A 2 -49.62 -43.74 -27.00
C LEU A 2 -49.98 -45.13 -26.42
N SER A 3 -49.26 -45.77 -25.50
CA SER A 3 -48.38 -45.35 -24.40
C SER A 3 -48.13 -46.60 -23.54
N GLY A 4 -47.08 -46.67 -22.72
CA GLY A 4 -47.09 -47.63 -21.60
C GLY A 4 -45.72 -48.05 -21.08
N ARG A 5 -45.17 -47.19 -20.22
CA ARG A 5 -43.89 -47.26 -19.49
C ARG A 5 -43.45 -48.66 -19.00
N ILE A 6 -42.19 -48.97 -19.30
CA ILE A 6 -41.34 -50.01 -18.72
C ILE A 6 -40.78 -49.51 -17.38
N ALA A 7 -40.94 -50.30 -16.32
CA ALA A 7 -40.12 -50.23 -15.13
C ALA A 7 -38.98 -51.25 -15.25
N ARG A 8 -37.74 -50.78 -15.44
CA ARG A 8 -36.53 -51.56 -15.19
C ARG A 8 -35.48 -50.63 -14.60
N ALA A 9 -35.08 -50.95 -13.38
CA ALA A 9 -34.03 -50.28 -12.65
C ALA A 9 -32.71 -50.34 -13.43
N ILE A 10 -32.09 -49.19 -13.66
CA ILE A 10 -30.66 -49.09 -13.97
C ILE A 10 -30.02 -48.40 -12.78
N LEU A 11 -29.21 -49.18 -12.09
CA LEU A 11 -28.27 -48.79 -11.06
C LEU A 11 -27.21 -47.89 -11.72
N VAL A 12 -27.32 -46.57 -11.60
CA VAL A 12 -26.20 -45.66 -11.89
C VAL A 12 -25.40 -45.54 -10.60
N ALA A 13 -24.23 -46.17 -10.61
CA ALA A 13 -23.23 -46.02 -9.57
C ALA A 13 -22.91 -44.53 -9.38
N LEU A 14 -23.34 -43.98 -8.24
CA LEU A 14 -22.77 -42.78 -7.67
C LEU A 14 -21.32 -43.11 -7.31
N CYS A 15 -20.39 -42.87 -8.24
CA CYS A 15 -19.00 -42.62 -7.88
C CYS A 15 -18.96 -41.29 -7.12
N GLY A 16 -19.42 -41.31 -5.88
CA GLY A 16 -19.02 -40.34 -4.87
C GLY A 16 -17.54 -40.54 -4.64
N GLY A 17 -16.73 -39.88 -5.46
CA GLY A 17 -15.34 -39.65 -5.11
C GLY A 17 -15.36 -38.94 -3.77
N ALA A 18 -14.98 -39.67 -2.72
CA ALA A 18 -14.66 -39.06 -1.44
C ALA A 18 -13.58 -38.01 -1.75
N ALA A 19 -13.95 -36.73 -1.75
CA ALA A 19 -12.99 -35.67 -1.77
C ALA A 19 -12.16 -35.84 -0.50
N PHE A 20 -10.95 -36.39 -0.64
CA PHE A 20 -10.00 -36.41 0.44
C PHE A 20 -9.90 -34.98 1.00
N PRO A 21 -10.01 -34.78 2.32
CA PRO A 21 -9.85 -33.45 2.89
C PRO A 21 -8.51 -32.91 2.41
N ALA A 22 -8.54 -31.76 1.72
CA ALA A 22 -7.32 -31.13 1.24
C ALA A 22 -6.36 -30.96 2.43
N ALA A 23 -5.11 -31.36 2.25
CA ALA A 23 -4.11 -31.27 3.31
C ALA A 23 -4.06 -29.82 3.82
N ALA A 24 -4.14 -29.66 5.15
CA ALA A 24 -3.99 -28.36 5.77
C ALA A 24 -2.54 -27.90 5.60
N MET A 25 -2.35 -26.71 5.06
CA MET A 25 -1.04 -26.09 4.83
C MET A 25 -0.87 -24.89 5.74
N THR A 26 0.35 -24.67 6.23
CA THR A 26 0.77 -23.42 6.84
C THR A 26 0.99 -22.33 5.77
N PRO A 27 1.04 -21.04 6.16
CA PRO A 27 1.40 -19.97 5.23
C PRO A 27 2.74 -20.19 4.53
N ALA A 28 3.76 -20.69 5.24
CA ALA A 28 5.09 -20.93 4.67
C ALA A 28 5.07 -22.07 3.64
N GLU A 29 4.42 -23.20 3.95
CA GLU A 29 4.29 -24.32 3.01
C GLU A 29 3.51 -23.89 1.76
N TRP A 30 2.44 -23.12 1.92
CA TRP A 30 1.66 -22.63 0.78
C TRP A 30 2.51 -21.74 -0.11
N LEU A 31 3.23 -20.77 0.48
CA LEU A 31 4.16 -19.93 -0.26
C LEU A 31 5.18 -20.79 -0.99
N GLN A 32 5.83 -21.74 -0.29
CA GLN A 32 6.82 -22.65 -0.86
C GLN A 32 6.32 -23.39 -2.11
N ALA A 33 5.05 -23.84 -2.11
CA ALA A 33 4.42 -24.54 -3.21
C ALA A 33 4.00 -23.66 -4.41
N GLN A 34 3.92 -22.33 -4.27
CA GLN A 34 3.49 -21.46 -5.36
C GLN A 34 4.61 -21.16 -6.39
N PRO A 35 4.26 -20.85 -7.65
CA PRO A 35 5.17 -20.28 -8.62
C PRO A 35 5.86 -19.02 -8.07
N LYS A 36 7.20 -18.96 -8.15
CA LYS A 36 7.94 -17.85 -7.57
C LYS A 36 8.01 -16.65 -8.52
N PRO A 37 7.90 -15.41 -8.01
CA PRO A 37 8.25 -14.24 -8.78
C PRO A 37 9.73 -14.28 -9.19
N ARG A 38 10.03 -13.90 -10.43
CA ARG A 38 11.40 -13.88 -10.97
C ARG A 38 11.85 -12.45 -11.19
N PHE A 39 12.57 -11.92 -10.21
CA PHE A 39 13.14 -10.58 -10.27
C PHE A 39 14.26 -10.49 -11.31
N ARG A 40 14.40 -9.34 -11.97
CA ARG A 40 15.52 -9.06 -12.87
C ARG A 40 16.81 -8.99 -12.06
N GLU A 41 17.84 -9.73 -12.45
CA GLU A 41 19.15 -9.62 -11.81
C GLU A 41 19.67 -8.18 -11.80
N GLY A 42 20.17 -7.73 -10.65
CA GLY A 42 20.71 -6.38 -10.47
C GLY A 42 19.68 -5.24 -10.45
N HIS A 43 18.37 -5.53 -10.33
CA HIS A 43 17.35 -4.48 -10.16
C HIS A 43 17.58 -3.66 -8.88
N THR A 44 17.11 -2.42 -8.87
CA THR A 44 17.26 -1.50 -7.72
C THR A 44 15.94 -1.06 -7.11
N LEU A 45 14.83 -1.70 -7.48
CA LEU A 45 13.55 -1.48 -6.80
C LEU A 45 13.66 -1.78 -5.29
N PRO A 46 13.09 -0.92 -4.40
CA PRO A 46 13.09 -1.16 -2.96
C PRO A 46 12.33 -2.42 -2.59
N ARG A 47 12.74 -3.09 -1.50
CA ARG A 47 12.02 -4.25 -0.97
C ARG A 47 10.57 -3.91 -0.60
N LEU A 48 9.69 -4.89 -0.77
CA LEU A 48 8.32 -4.81 -0.28
C LEU A 48 8.28 -4.92 1.25
N THR A 49 7.30 -4.26 1.85
CA THR A 49 7.08 -4.30 3.30
C THR A 49 5.66 -4.71 3.62
N ARG A 50 5.34 -4.89 4.89
CA ARG A 50 4.00 -5.25 5.37
C ARG A 50 3.58 -4.34 6.51
N TYR A 51 2.28 -4.29 6.78
CA TYR A 51 1.78 -3.56 7.93
C TYR A 51 0.52 -4.22 8.50
N GLY A 52 0.44 -4.22 9.83
CA GLY A 52 -0.59 -4.91 10.60
C GLY A 52 -0.11 -6.28 11.08
N TRP A 53 -0.12 -6.49 12.41
CA TRP A 53 0.04 -7.80 13.05
C TRP A 53 1.25 -8.63 12.57
N VAL A 54 2.36 -7.98 12.21
CA VAL A 54 3.53 -8.64 11.60
C VAL A 54 4.18 -9.65 12.55
N ASP A 55 4.11 -9.38 13.86
CA ASP A 55 4.48 -10.29 14.95
C ASP A 55 3.68 -11.59 14.94
N ASN A 56 2.47 -11.58 14.38
CA ASN A 56 1.59 -12.74 14.29
C ASN A 56 1.78 -13.56 13.01
N VAL A 57 2.55 -13.05 12.03
CA VAL A 57 2.96 -13.83 10.87
C VAL A 57 4.07 -14.80 11.30
N PRO A 58 3.94 -16.11 11.04
CA PRO A 58 4.98 -17.09 11.38
C PRO A 58 6.37 -16.72 10.84
N VAL A 59 7.41 -17.03 11.62
CA VAL A 59 8.81 -16.66 11.29
C VAL A 59 9.27 -17.28 9.98
N ASP A 60 8.94 -18.54 9.73
CA ASP A 60 9.21 -19.26 8.49
C ASP A 60 8.54 -18.60 7.27
N ALA A 61 7.29 -18.15 7.39
CA ALA A 61 6.61 -17.40 6.34
C ALA A 61 7.28 -16.04 6.09
N ARG A 62 7.75 -15.36 7.15
CA ARG A 62 8.49 -14.10 7.02
C ARG A 62 9.84 -14.29 6.33
N ILE A 63 10.54 -15.38 6.61
CA ILE A 63 11.80 -15.76 5.95
C ILE A 63 11.53 -16.07 4.47
N GLU A 64 10.56 -16.94 4.18
CA GLU A 64 10.20 -17.32 2.81
C GLU A 64 9.83 -16.08 1.97
N LEU A 65 9.01 -15.16 2.51
CA LEU A 65 8.65 -13.91 1.83
C LEU A 65 9.89 -13.04 1.50
N CYS A 66 10.89 -13.02 2.38
CA CYS A 66 12.13 -12.29 2.12
C CYS A 66 12.97 -12.97 1.02
N GLU A 67 13.18 -14.27 1.15
CA GLU A 67 14.09 -15.03 0.30
C GLU A 67 13.57 -15.17 -1.14
N ARG A 68 12.26 -15.33 -1.31
CA ARG A 68 11.68 -15.72 -2.61
C ARG A 68 10.60 -14.80 -3.16
N TRP A 69 10.10 -13.84 -2.36
CA TRP A 69 8.97 -12.99 -2.74
C TRP A 69 9.28 -11.49 -2.76
N GLY A 70 10.55 -11.09 -2.58
CA GLY A 70 10.96 -9.69 -2.72
C GLY A 70 10.61 -8.79 -1.53
N TYR A 71 10.15 -9.35 -0.42
CA TYR A 71 9.92 -8.60 0.82
C TYR A 71 11.23 -8.38 1.59
N ALA A 72 11.22 -7.42 2.50
CA ALA A 72 12.21 -7.29 3.55
C ALA A 72 11.89 -8.23 4.73
N VAL A 73 12.90 -8.61 5.51
CA VAL A 73 12.67 -9.18 6.84
C VAL A 73 12.15 -8.06 7.73
N GLN A 74 10.94 -8.22 8.27
CA GLN A 74 10.32 -7.18 9.07
C GLN A 74 10.10 -7.66 10.51
N LEU A 75 10.53 -6.84 11.47
CA LEU A 75 10.24 -7.07 12.88
C LEU A 75 8.80 -6.64 13.19
N GLY A 76 8.13 -7.41 14.05
CA GLY A 76 6.76 -7.18 14.45
C GLY A 76 6.51 -5.91 15.29
N PRO A 77 7.21 -5.71 16.42
CA PRO A 77 6.91 -4.63 17.33
C PRO A 77 7.38 -3.27 16.81
N TYR A 78 6.70 -2.22 17.28
CA TYR A 78 7.19 -0.86 17.13
C TYR A 78 8.52 -0.67 17.87
N LEU A 79 9.54 -0.17 17.17
CA LEU A 79 10.86 0.04 17.72
C LEU A 79 10.85 1.19 18.74
N SER A 80 11.01 0.83 20.01
CA SER A 80 11.17 1.71 21.18
C SER A 80 12.42 1.32 21.96
N TRP A 81 12.81 2.11 22.96
CA TRP A 81 13.96 1.80 23.83
C TRP A 81 13.86 0.41 24.49
N LYS A 82 12.69 0.09 25.04
CA LYS A 82 12.44 -1.23 25.65
C LYS A 82 12.58 -2.35 24.61
N VAL A 83 11.97 -2.17 23.44
CA VAL A 83 11.95 -3.19 22.40
C VAL A 83 13.34 -3.46 21.83
N VAL A 84 14.13 -2.41 21.54
CA VAL A 84 15.48 -2.61 21.01
C VAL A 84 16.38 -3.33 22.02
N ASP A 85 16.27 -3.02 23.30
CA ASP A 85 17.04 -3.67 24.36
C ASP A 85 16.71 -5.15 24.49
N ASP A 86 15.41 -5.47 24.50
CA ASP A 86 14.92 -6.84 24.59
C ASP A 86 15.30 -7.66 23.34
N LEU A 87 15.20 -7.07 22.15
CA LEU A 87 15.57 -7.74 20.88
C LEU A 87 17.07 -8.05 20.82
N LEU A 88 17.92 -7.05 21.10
CA LEU A 88 19.37 -7.21 21.03
C LEU A 88 19.88 -8.24 22.06
N LYS A 89 19.33 -8.21 23.28
CA LYS A 89 19.68 -9.17 24.32
C LYS A 89 19.37 -10.63 23.91
N ARG A 90 18.30 -10.84 23.14
CA ARG A 90 17.80 -12.18 22.81
C ARG A 90 18.30 -12.72 21.47
N ALA A 91 18.79 -11.85 20.58
CA ALA A 91 19.18 -12.24 19.21
C ALA A 91 20.28 -13.31 19.18
N GLU A 92 21.17 -13.36 20.17
CA GLU A 92 22.29 -14.32 20.20
C GLU A 92 21.85 -15.78 20.43
N THR A 93 20.68 -16.01 21.04
CA THR A 93 20.25 -17.35 21.49
C THR A 93 18.88 -17.76 20.97
N ALA A 94 18.14 -16.84 20.34
CA ALA A 94 16.76 -17.10 19.93
C ALA A 94 16.65 -17.98 18.69
N THR A 95 15.79 -18.98 18.78
CA THR A 95 15.45 -19.92 17.69
C THR A 95 14.09 -19.62 17.04
N ASP A 96 13.37 -18.61 17.54
CA ASP A 96 12.07 -18.17 17.03
C ASP A 96 11.79 -16.67 17.33
N GLY A 97 10.69 -16.15 16.79
CA GLY A 97 10.22 -14.78 16.91
C GLY A 97 11.11 -13.73 16.23
N ASP A 98 10.86 -12.47 16.56
CA ASP A 98 11.65 -11.34 16.06
C ASP A 98 13.14 -11.40 16.39
N PRO A 99 13.59 -11.89 17.57
CA PRO A 99 15.02 -12.01 17.84
C PRO A 99 15.76 -12.95 16.86
N LYS A 100 15.12 -14.03 16.38
CA LYS A 100 15.70 -14.88 15.31
C LYS A 100 15.81 -14.14 13.98
N LEU A 101 14.79 -13.38 13.60
CA LEU A 101 14.81 -12.58 12.37
C LEU A 101 15.90 -11.50 12.41
N LEU A 102 16.08 -10.88 13.58
CA LEU A 102 17.18 -9.95 13.82
C LEU A 102 18.55 -10.66 13.72
N ALA A 103 18.70 -11.85 14.31
CA ALA A 103 19.92 -12.63 14.22
C ALA A 103 20.29 -12.97 12.77
N LEU A 104 19.32 -13.34 11.94
CA LEU A 104 19.52 -13.56 10.50
C LEU A 104 20.00 -12.30 9.79
N SER A 105 19.39 -11.15 10.11
CA SER A 105 19.77 -9.85 9.53
C SER A 105 21.16 -9.39 9.97
N ILE A 106 21.56 -9.67 11.21
CA ILE A 106 22.92 -9.41 11.71
C ILE A 106 23.94 -10.30 10.97
N ALA A 107 23.62 -11.58 10.78
CA ALA A 107 24.52 -12.53 10.14
C ALA A 107 24.70 -12.28 8.64
N ASP A 108 23.63 -11.90 7.93
CA ASP A 108 23.68 -11.60 6.49
C ASP A 108 22.66 -10.50 6.11
N PRO A 109 23.01 -9.21 6.32
CA PRO A 109 22.11 -8.09 6.05
C PRO A 109 21.79 -7.89 4.56
N LYS A 110 22.58 -8.50 3.65
CA LYS A 110 22.30 -8.44 2.20
C LYS A 110 21.21 -9.43 1.82
N ARG A 111 21.26 -10.65 2.36
CA ARG A 111 20.21 -11.67 2.16
C ARG A 111 18.93 -11.34 2.93
N TYR A 112 19.07 -10.80 4.14
CA TYR A 112 17.96 -10.45 5.03
C TYR A 112 17.94 -8.95 5.31
N PRO A 113 17.58 -8.11 4.32
CA PRO A 113 17.49 -6.67 4.52
C PRO A 113 16.39 -6.36 5.54
N LEU A 114 16.77 -5.65 6.60
CA LEU A 114 15.90 -5.40 7.74
C LEU A 114 14.94 -4.23 7.48
N CYS A 115 13.66 -4.45 7.76
CA CYS A 115 12.64 -3.42 7.86
C CYS A 115 12.16 -3.28 9.31
N ILE A 116 12.04 -2.03 9.77
CA ILE A 116 11.54 -1.70 11.10
C ILE A 116 10.41 -0.68 11.02
N VAL A 117 9.50 -0.75 12.00
CA VAL A 117 8.43 0.22 12.19
C VAL A 117 8.74 1.01 13.45
N LEU A 118 8.80 2.34 13.35
CA LEU A 118 9.15 3.19 14.49
C LEU A 118 8.00 3.31 15.49
N SER A 119 8.36 3.53 16.77
CA SER A 119 7.38 3.84 17.81
C SER A 119 6.53 5.07 17.50
N ARG A 120 5.31 5.04 18.04
CA ARG A 120 4.38 6.17 18.07
C ARG A 120 4.49 6.99 19.35
N ASP A 121 5.36 6.61 20.28
CA ASP A 121 5.53 7.27 21.57
C ASP A 121 5.72 8.79 21.41
N LEU A 122 5.14 9.52 22.36
CA LEU A 122 5.15 10.98 22.40
C LEU A 122 5.73 11.44 23.73
N PRO A 123 6.52 12.54 23.74
CA PRO A 123 7.05 13.08 24.97
C PRO A 123 5.93 13.74 25.79
N GLU A 124 6.08 13.70 27.11
CA GLU A 124 5.17 14.37 28.05
C GLU A 124 5.70 15.76 28.47
N THR A 125 7.00 16.00 28.28
CA THR A 125 7.68 17.24 28.67
C THR A 125 8.62 17.74 27.57
N PRO A 126 8.65 19.05 27.28
CA PRO A 126 7.72 20.08 27.78
C PRO A 126 6.29 19.83 27.28
N ASP A 127 5.31 20.42 27.97
CA ASP A 127 3.87 20.19 27.74
C ASP A 127 3.45 20.42 26.27
N PRO A 128 3.09 19.36 25.51
CA PRO A 128 2.70 19.48 24.11
C PRO A 128 1.18 19.61 23.91
N TRP A 129 0.39 19.66 24.98
CA TRP A 129 -1.05 19.48 24.92
C TRP A 129 -1.80 20.80 24.66
N THR A 130 -2.97 20.70 24.04
CA THR A 130 -3.94 21.78 23.87
C THR A 130 -4.48 22.20 25.23
N ARG A 131 -4.47 23.52 25.49
CA ARG A 131 -4.90 24.13 26.75
C ARG A 131 -6.01 25.12 26.50
N ASP A 132 -6.98 25.22 27.39
CA ASP A 132 -7.97 26.29 27.33
C ASP A 132 -7.38 27.64 27.79
N ALA A 133 -8.22 28.67 27.81
CA ALA A 133 -7.81 30.01 28.25
C ALA A 133 -7.37 30.09 29.73
N LYS A 134 -7.68 29.08 30.56
CA LYS A 134 -7.24 28.99 31.95
C LYS A 134 -5.93 28.21 32.11
N GLY A 135 -5.40 27.64 31.01
CA GLY A 135 -4.23 26.77 31.04
C GLY A 135 -4.56 25.31 31.41
N GLU A 136 -5.84 24.94 31.45
CA GLU A 136 -6.28 23.58 31.75
C GLU A 136 -6.36 22.74 30.47
N LEU A 137 -6.29 21.41 30.58
CA LEU A 137 -6.51 20.54 29.42
C LEU A 137 -7.96 20.70 28.92
N VAL A 138 -8.14 20.94 27.61
CA VAL A 138 -9.47 21.07 27.03
C VAL A 138 -10.26 19.77 27.23
N GLY A 139 -11.35 19.86 28.01
CA GLY A 139 -12.18 18.71 28.37
C GLY A 139 -11.43 17.63 29.17
N GLY A 140 -10.34 17.98 29.86
CA GLY A 140 -9.51 17.04 30.62
C GLY A 140 -8.72 16.05 29.76
N LYS A 141 -8.61 16.29 28.45
CA LYS A 141 -8.00 15.34 27.50
C LYS A 141 -6.65 15.83 26.99
N LYS A 142 -5.71 14.90 26.84
CA LYS A 142 -4.43 15.12 26.15
C LYS A 142 -4.65 15.10 24.64
N ILE A 143 -4.92 16.27 24.08
CA ILE A 143 -5.02 16.50 22.63
C ILE A 143 -3.75 17.22 22.20
N TRP A 144 -3.06 16.71 21.18
CA TRP A 144 -1.81 17.31 20.73
C TRP A 144 -2.05 18.70 20.15
N SER A 145 -1.23 19.68 20.55
CA SER A 145 -1.33 21.05 20.08
C SER A 145 -0.56 21.24 18.76
N PRO A 146 -1.13 21.92 17.74
CA PRO A 146 -0.36 22.46 16.61
C PRO A 146 0.71 23.47 17.04
N GLU A 147 0.59 24.04 18.25
CA GLU A 147 1.58 24.92 18.88
C GLU A 147 2.40 24.19 19.96
N ALA A 148 2.55 22.86 19.86
CA ALA A 148 3.45 22.12 20.72
C ALA A 148 4.87 22.71 20.64
N PRO A 149 5.57 22.91 21.79
CA PRO A 149 6.89 23.52 21.78
C PRO A 149 7.89 22.74 20.92
N ARG A 150 8.83 23.45 20.28
CA ARG A 150 9.89 22.84 19.46
C ARG A 150 10.63 21.70 20.19
N ALA A 151 10.96 21.89 21.47
CA ALA A 151 11.62 20.88 22.28
C ALA A 151 10.78 19.60 22.48
N ALA A 152 9.44 19.69 22.46
CA ALA A 152 8.60 18.49 22.45
C ALA A 152 8.64 17.78 21.08
N LEU A 153 8.74 18.52 19.97
CA LEU A 153 8.92 17.92 18.65
C LEU A 153 10.28 17.18 18.57
N GLU A 154 11.33 17.78 19.11
CA GLU A 154 12.67 17.18 19.20
C GLU A 154 12.69 15.95 20.12
N GLY A 155 11.95 15.99 21.24
CA GLY A 155 11.74 14.82 22.09
C GLY A 155 11.03 13.68 21.35
N ALA A 156 10.00 13.98 20.55
CA ALA A 156 9.31 12.98 19.72
C ALA A 156 10.24 12.38 18.65
N ALA A 157 11.14 13.19 18.10
CA ALA A 157 12.17 12.75 17.16
C ALA A 157 13.18 11.81 17.84
N GLU A 158 13.64 12.13 19.04
CA GLU A 158 14.60 11.29 19.78
C GLU A 158 14.00 9.96 20.24
N LEU A 159 12.73 9.92 20.64
CA LEU A 159 12.02 8.67 20.96
C LEU A 159 11.99 7.67 19.79
N ARG A 160 12.14 8.14 18.54
CA ARG A 160 12.21 7.32 17.33
C ARG A 160 13.66 7.08 16.90
N ALA A 161 14.47 8.13 16.86
CA ALA A 161 15.84 8.08 16.36
C ALA A 161 16.81 7.37 17.32
N GLY A 162 16.63 7.52 18.64
CA GLY A 162 17.49 6.91 19.66
C GLY A 162 17.53 5.38 19.59
N PRO A 163 16.39 4.69 19.70
CA PRO A 163 16.33 3.23 19.56
C PRO A 163 16.86 2.75 18.21
N LEU A 164 16.60 3.51 17.14
CA LEU A 164 17.10 3.20 15.80
C LEU A 164 18.63 3.27 15.74
N ARG A 165 19.27 4.30 16.32
CA ARG A 165 20.75 4.39 16.40
C ARG A 165 21.33 3.18 17.13
N LYS A 166 20.74 2.81 18.27
CA LYS A 166 21.18 1.65 19.07
C LYS A 166 21.08 0.35 18.28
N LEU A 167 19.97 0.11 17.57
CA LEU A 167 19.83 -1.07 16.70
C LEU A 167 20.88 -1.06 15.59
N ARG A 168 21.12 0.11 14.99
CA ARG A 168 21.98 0.27 13.83
C ARG A 168 23.48 0.21 14.14
N GLU A 169 23.87 0.13 15.40
CA GLU A 169 25.22 -0.25 15.81
C GLU A 169 25.50 -1.75 15.56
N LYS A 170 24.45 -2.57 15.43
CA LYS A 170 24.56 -4.02 15.28
C LYS A 170 24.19 -4.52 13.88
N VAL A 171 23.31 -3.81 13.17
CA VAL A 171 22.82 -4.25 11.86
C VAL A 171 22.41 -3.05 10.99
N PRO A 172 22.74 -3.02 9.69
CA PRO A 172 22.18 -2.04 8.77
C PRO A 172 20.64 -2.16 8.68
N VAL A 173 19.94 -1.03 8.63
CA VAL A 173 18.48 -1.00 8.48
C VAL A 173 18.14 -0.57 7.05
N HIS A 174 17.46 -1.43 6.29
CA HIS A 174 17.17 -1.20 4.88
C HIS A 174 15.98 -0.26 4.66
N ILE A 175 14.82 -0.54 5.29
CA ILE A 175 13.62 0.30 5.21
C ILE A 175 13.12 0.66 6.60
N VAL A 176 12.85 1.94 6.81
CA VAL A 176 12.23 2.46 8.02
C VAL A 176 10.81 2.92 7.69
N LEU A 177 9.82 2.36 8.38
CA LEU A 177 8.44 2.82 8.32
C LEU A 177 8.13 3.65 9.55
N ASN A 178 7.34 4.70 9.42
CA ASN A 178 6.74 5.35 10.59
C ASN A 178 5.73 4.40 11.25
N GLY A 179 5.37 4.72 12.49
CA GLY A 179 4.39 3.95 13.24
C GLY A 179 2.98 3.96 12.65
N GLY A 180 2.64 4.82 11.69
CA GLY A 180 1.25 5.16 11.32
C GLY A 180 0.89 6.57 11.81
N GLU A 181 -0.40 6.88 11.94
CA GLU A 181 -0.84 8.18 12.45
C GLU A 181 -0.59 8.31 13.97
N TYR A 182 -0.10 9.49 14.39
CA TYR A 182 0.13 9.86 15.79
C TYR A 182 0.22 11.39 15.97
N ALA A 183 0.16 11.84 17.23
CA ALA A 183 0.31 13.25 17.65
C ALA A 183 -0.70 14.20 17.00
N LEU A 184 -0.19 15.22 16.28
CA LEU A 184 -1.01 16.19 15.58
C LEU A 184 -1.84 15.45 14.52
N GLY A 185 -3.17 15.49 14.71
CA GLY A 185 -4.18 14.95 13.80
C GLY A 185 -4.66 15.99 12.77
N VAL A 186 -5.78 15.69 12.11
CA VAL A 186 -6.41 16.55 11.09
C VAL A 186 -7.52 17.43 11.69
N PRO A 187 -7.92 18.54 11.03
CA PRO A 187 -8.97 19.44 11.52
C PRO A 187 -10.28 18.74 11.90
N GLY A 188 -10.71 17.75 11.11
CA GLY A 188 -11.95 17.00 11.34
C GLY A 188 -12.03 16.30 12.69
N PHE A 189 -10.89 15.99 13.32
CA PHE A 189 -10.86 15.35 14.63
C PHE A 189 -10.83 16.32 15.81
N ALA A 190 -10.10 17.44 15.70
CA ALA A 190 -9.69 18.21 16.87
C ALA A 190 -9.93 19.72 16.77
N ARG A 191 -10.46 20.23 15.64
CA ARG A 191 -10.68 21.67 15.43
C ARG A 191 -11.46 22.33 16.57
N LYS A 192 -12.56 21.73 17.03
CA LYS A 192 -13.41 22.30 18.10
C LYS A 192 -12.66 22.46 19.42
N GLN A 193 -11.68 21.60 19.68
CA GLN A 193 -10.85 21.67 20.89
C GLN A 193 -9.70 22.65 20.69
N TRP A 194 -9.11 22.70 19.50
CA TRP A 194 -8.09 23.67 19.14
C TRP A 194 -8.60 25.11 19.14
N GLU A 195 -9.86 25.34 18.78
CA GLU A 195 -10.51 26.66 18.85
C GLU A 195 -10.63 27.21 20.29
N GLN A 196 -10.39 26.39 21.31
CA GLN A 196 -10.44 26.82 22.72
C GLN A 196 -9.07 27.25 23.27
N ASP A 197 -7.98 27.03 22.51
CA ASP A 197 -6.62 27.38 22.92
C ASP A 197 -6.18 28.72 22.31
N PRO A 198 -5.99 29.78 23.13
CA PRO A 198 -5.58 31.09 22.62
C PRO A 198 -4.24 31.06 21.87
N ARG A 199 -3.35 30.13 22.20
CA ARG A 199 -2.04 29.99 21.51
C ARG A 199 -2.26 29.50 20.08
N ILE A 200 -3.15 28.54 19.90
CA ILE A 200 -3.49 27.99 18.58
C ILE A 200 -4.22 29.05 17.75
N LEU A 201 -5.21 29.74 18.31
CA LEU A 201 -5.91 30.81 17.59
C LEU A 201 -4.95 31.92 17.14
N LYS A 202 -4.04 32.33 18.03
CA LYS A 202 -2.99 33.30 17.71
C LYS A 202 -2.03 32.77 16.63
N GLY A 203 -1.61 31.51 16.73
CA GLY A 203 -0.69 30.88 15.77
C GLY A 203 -1.31 30.64 14.40
N LYS A 204 -2.61 30.33 14.33
CA LYS A 204 -3.36 30.21 13.08
C LYS A 204 -3.46 31.55 12.37
N GLY A 205 -3.80 32.60 13.11
CA GLY A 205 -4.11 33.91 12.53
C GLY A 205 -5.20 33.78 11.45
N ASP A 206 -4.96 34.37 10.29
CA ASP A 206 -5.92 34.38 9.17
C ASP A 206 -5.87 33.13 8.27
N LYS A 207 -4.93 32.20 8.50
CA LYS A 207 -4.83 30.97 7.70
C LYS A 207 -6.10 30.12 7.87
N ASP A 208 -6.53 29.43 6.83
CA ASP A 208 -7.53 28.38 7.00
C ASP A 208 -6.97 27.21 7.82
N TRP A 209 -7.85 26.39 8.40
CA TRP A 209 -7.45 25.28 9.25
C TRP A 209 -6.63 24.22 8.52
N PHE A 210 -6.91 23.94 7.26
CA PHE A 210 -6.19 22.93 6.49
C PHE A 210 -4.74 23.38 6.26
N SER A 211 -4.53 24.60 5.77
CA SER A 211 -3.19 25.14 5.53
C SER A 211 -2.38 25.22 6.83
N TYR A 212 -2.96 25.76 7.89
CA TYR A 212 -2.28 25.90 9.19
C TYR A 212 -1.88 24.56 9.80
N VAL A 213 -2.80 23.59 9.86
CA VAL A 213 -2.52 22.27 10.44
C VAL A 213 -1.55 21.47 9.57
N SER A 214 -1.66 21.56 8.24
CA SER A 214 -0.72 20.91 7.31
C SER A 214 0.70 21.43 7.48
N GLU A 215 0.87 22.75 7.63
CA GLU A 215 2.18 23.36 7.88
C GLU A 215 2.78 22.88 9.22
N LYS A 216 1.99 22.87 10.29
CA LYS A 216 2.45 22.41 11.61
C LYS A 216 2.78 20.92 11.63
N LYS A 217 1.98 20.09 10.94
CA LYS A 217 2.25 18.67 10.78
C LYS A 217 3.50 18.43 9.95
N GLY A 218 3.65 19.12 8.83
CA GLY A 218 4.85 19.06 7.98
C GLY A 218 6.11 19.44 8.77
N LEU A 219 6.07 20.50 9.58
CA LEU A 219 7.17 20.88 10.47
C LEU A 219 7.53 19.75 11.45
N MET A 220 6.54 19.23 12.18
CA MET A 220 6.76 18.15 13.15
C MET A 220 7.39 16.92 12.48
N GLU A 221 6.80 16.44 11.39
CA GLU A 221 7.26 15.21 10.76
C GLU A 221 8.56 15.41 10.00
N THR A 222 8.90 16.63 9.56
CA THR A 222 10.24 16.92 9.01
C THR A 222 11.32 16.80 10.07
N ILE A 223 11.09 17.33 11.28
CA ILE A 223 12.05 17.21 12.40
C ILE A 223 12.28 15.73 12.74
N ILE A 224 11.20 14.95 12.81
CA ILE A 224 11.27 13.51 13.06
C ILE A 224 11.99 12.80 11.93
N ALA A 225 11.60 13.07 10.68
CA ALA A 225 12.22 12.48 9.50
C ALA A 225 13.73 12.72 9.52
N ASP A 226 14.17 13.97 9.65
CA ASP A 226 15.59 14.32 9.64
C ASP A 226 16.40 13.61 10.74
N ALA A 227 15.83 13.47 11.94
CA ALA A 227 16.45 12.71 13.02
C ALA A 227 16.56 11.20 12.68
N VAL A 228 15.52 10.61 12.09
CA VAL A 228 15.51 9.23 11.60
C VAL A 228 16.53 9.05 10.47
N ARG A 229 16.59 10.00 9.53
CA ARG A 229 17.54 9.96 8.42
C ARG A 229 18.98 10.00 8.91
N LYS A 230 19.25 10.82 9.92
CA LYS A 230 20.55 10.92 10.60
C LYS A 230 20.88 9.66 11.40
N ALA A 231 19.89 9.00 11.99
CA ALA A 231 20.08 7.76 12.75
C ALA A 231 20.39 6.55 11.87
N ALA A 232 19.84 6.49 10.66
CA ALA A 232 20.09 5.44 9.67
C ALA A 232 20.38 6.05 8.28
N PRO A 233 21.57 6.67 8.09
CA PRO A 233 21.93 7.33 6.82
C PRO A 233 22.11 6.35 5.65
N ASP A 234 22.41 5.09 5.95
CA ASP A 234 22.64 3.97 5.03
C ASP A 234 21.36 3.22 4.64
N ARG A 235 20.19 3.62 5.17
CA ARG A 235 18.90 3.08 4.76
C ARG A 235 18.61 3.38 3.30
N SER A 236 17.79 2.54 2.66
CA SER A 236 17.27 2.82 1.33
C SER A 236 16.08 3.77 1.36
N LEU A 237 15.17 3.63 2.32
CA LEU A 237 14.00 4.50 2.43
C LEU A 237 13.56 4.71 3.90
N TYR A 238 13.12 5.92 4.21
CA TYR A 238 12.18 6.23 5.28
C TYR A 238 10.82 6.62 4.70
N ILE A 239 9.77 5.89 5.05
CA ILE A 239 8.43 6.07 4.48
C ILE A 239 7.40 6.39 5.58
N TYR A 240 6.67 7.49 5.42
CA TYR A 240 5.63 7.95 6.36
C TYR A 240 4.21 7.64 5.85
N TYR A 241 3.39 6.97 6.65
CA TYR A 241 1.97 6.70 6.41
C TYR A 241 1.08 7.84 6.92
N THR A 242 0.30 8.53 6.08
CA THR A 242 0.51 8.75 4.63
C THR A 242 1.06 10.16 4.41
N ALA A 243 1.94 10.34 3.42
CA ALA A 243 2.56 11.62 3.07
C ALA A 243 2.58 11.87 1.55
N GLY A 244 1.55 11.41 0.83
CA GLY A 244 1.40 11.58 -0.62
C GLY A 244 0.46 12.71 -1.04
N GLY A 245 0.08 12.73 -2.32
CA GLY A 245 -0.70 13.79 -2.96
C GLY A 245 -2.16 13.94 -2.52
N GLY A 246 -2.63 13.09 -1.60
CA GLY A 246 -3.99 13.12 -1.06
C GLY A 246 -5.00 12.44 -1.98
N THR A 247 -5.26 11.16 -1.74
CA THR A 247 -6.15 10.31 -2.53
C THR A 247 -7.56 10.88 -2.70
N HIS A 248 -8.10 11.48 -1.63
CA HIS A 248 -9.45 12.05 -1.61
C HIS A 248 -9.51 13.57 -1.89
N ARG A 249 -8.40 14.19 -2.30
CA ARG A 249 -8.32 15.63 -2.55
C ARG A 249 -9.41 16.09 -3.54
N ASN A 250 -10.13 17.15 -3.18
CA ASN A 250 -11.24 17.73 -3.96
C ASN A 250 -12.41 16.79 -4.26
N ARG A 251 -12.51 15.61 -3.62
CA ARG A 251 -13.65 14.71 -3.79
C ARG A 251 -14.94 15.29 -3.22
N THR A 252 -14.83 15.96 -2.06
CA THR A 252 -15.94 16.62 -1.36
C THR A 252 -15.51 18.01 -0.92
N GLY A 253 -16.44 18.90 -0.56
CA GLY A 253 -16.10 20.25 -0.07
C GLY A 253 -15.30 20.27 1.24
N SER A 254 -15.36 19.19 2.03
CA SER A 254 -14.70 19.06 3.34
C SER A 254 -13.45 18.18 3.31
N TRP A 255 -12.88 17.90 2.13
CA TRP A 255 -11.74 16.97 2.03
C TRP A 255 -10.53 17.41 2.87
N GLY A 256 -10.31 18.72 3.02
CA GLY A 256 -9.22 19.30 3.81
C GLY A 256 -9.37 19.08 5.32
N ASP A 257 -10.54 18.68 5.81
CA ASP A 257 -10.71 18.32 7.22
C ASP A 257 -10.11 16.93 7.53
N TRP A 258 -9.83 16.12 6.51
CA TRP A 258 -9.48 14.70 6.65
C TRP A 258 -8.11 14.34 6.05
N ALA A 259 -7.31 15.34 5.69
CA ALA A 259 -6.00 15.13 5.07
C ALA A 259 -5.04 16.28 5.38
N TYR A 260 -3.75 16.07 5.07
CA TYR A 260 -2.73 17.12 5.07
C TYR A 260 -2.35 17.50 3.64
N GLY A 261 -1.88 18.73 3.44
CA GLY A 261 -1.36 19.19 2.17
C GLY A 261 0.02 18.60 1.87
N PHE A 262 0.15 17.98 0.70
CA PHE A 262 1.41 17.38 0.23
C PHE A 262 2.56 18.39 0.15
N GLU A 263 2.27 19.66 -0.17
CA GLU A 263 3.27 20.73 -0.22
C GLU A 263 4.12 20.83 1.06
N TRP A 264 3.48 20.67 2.22
CA TRP A 264 4.13 20.70 3.53
C TRP A 264 4.63 19.32 3.97
N MET A 265 3.92 18.25 3.61
CA MET A 265 4.24 16.89 4.04
C MET A 265 5.34 16.20 3.22
N ARG A 266 5.69 16.72 2.03
CA ARG A 266 6.64 16.07 1.10
C ARG A 266 8.03 15.79 1.67
N THR A 267 8.44 16.47 2.74
CA THR A 267 9.73 16.27 3.42
C THR A 267 9.67 15.22 4.54
N ALA A 268 8.47 14.84 4.98
CA ALA A 268 8.23 13.85 6.02
C ALA A 268 8.55 12.40 5.60
N SER A 269 8.70 12.16 4.29
CA SER A 269 8.94 10.84 3.70
C SER A 269 9.96 10.95 2.58
N ASP A 270 10.74 9.90 2.31
CA ASP A 270 11.70 9.87 1.19
C ASP A 270 11.00 9.74 -0.17
N LEU A 271 9.78 9.19 -0.18
CA LEU A 271 8.89 9.14 -1.34
C LEU A 271 7.46 9.50 -0.93
N PRO A 272 6.65 10.11 -1.84
CA PRO A 272 5.21 10.17 -1.69
C PRO A 272 4.64 8.79 -1.42
N SER A 273 3.58 8.77 -0.62
CA SER A 273 3.14 7.53 -0.01
C SER A 273 1.65 7.65 0.33
N ASN A 274 0.81 6.90 -0.38
CA ASN A 274 -0.66 6.99 -0.29
C ASN A 274 -1.27 5.66 0.10
N GLU A 275 -2.52 5.67 0.57
CA GLU A 275 -3.27 4.45 0.86
C GLU A 275 -4.28 4.10 -0.23
N TYR A 276 -4.32 2.83 -0.61
CA TYR A 276 -5.25 2.29 -1.58
C TYR A 276 -5.82 0.97 -1.07
N TYR A 277 -6.96 1.06 -0.40
CA TYR A 277 -7.59 -0.04 0.31
C TYR A 277 -8.96 -0.34 -0.28
N PHE A 278 -9.18 -1.57 -0.78
CA PHE A 278 -10.45 -1.94 -1.40
C PHE A 278 -11.66 -1.64 -0.52
N ARG A 279 -12.58 -0.82 -1.05
CA ARG A 279 -13.84 -0.39 -0.40
C ARG A 279 -13.68 0.34 0.93
N HIS A 280 -12.48 0.83 1.24
CA HIS A 280 -12.25 1.78 2.31
C HIS A 280 -12.41 3.20 1.75
N PHE A 281 -13.53 3.85 2.06
CA PHE A 281 -13.91 5.17 1.52
C PHE A 281 -13.90 5.23 -0.03
N ASN A 282 -14.19 4.13 -0.73
CA ASN A 282 -14.20 4.05 -2.19
C ASN A 282 -15.17 2.98 -2.70
N ASP A 283 -15.43 2.96 -4.01
CA ASP A 283 -16.41 2.05 -4.62
C ASP A 283 -15.79 0.68 -4.97
N GLY A 284 -14.48 0.52 -4.77
CA GLY A 284 -13.69 -0.65 -5.15
C GLY A 284 -13.01 -0.46 -6.52
N TRP A 285 -13.15 -1.44 -7.40
CA TRP A 285 -12.47 -1.47 -8.70
C TRP A 285 -13.12 -0.58 -9.76
N THR A 286 -14.43 -0.40 -9.69
CA THR A 286 -15.24 0.40 -10.62
C THR A 286 -16.12 1.38 -9.84
N GLY A 287 -16.72 2.35 -10.54
CA GLY A 287 -17.65 3.32 -9.95
C GLY A 287 -17.17 4.77 -10.03
N ALA A 288 -17.94 5.67 -9.43
CA ALA A 288 -17.64 7.11 -9.44
C ALA A 288 -16.47 7.47 -8.50
N ASN A 289 -16.17 6.60 -7.54
CA ASN A 289 -15.08 6.73 -6.59
C ASN A 289 -14.18 5.50 -6.55
N ASP A 290 -13.90 4.89 -7.70
CA ASP A 290 -12.98 3.75 -7.77
C ASP A 290 -11.56 4.08 -7.32
N MET A 291 -10.81 3.04 -6.94
CA MET A 291 -9.46 3.17 -6.39
C MET A 291 -8.43 3.74 -7.37
N LEU A 292 -8.56 3.48 -8.68
CA LEU A 292 -7.60 4.00 -9.65
C LEU A 292 -7.78 5.51 -9.84
N THR A 293 -9.02 6.01 -9.82
CA THR A 293 -9.27 7.45 -9.75
C THR A 293 -8.65 8.09 -8.51
N GLN A 294 -8.68 7.42 -7.35
CA GLN A 294 -7.99 7.90 -6.14
C GLN A 294 -6.48 7.99 -6.31
N ALA A 295 -5.88 6.96 -6.90
CA ALA A 295 -4.44 6.91 -7.15
C ALA A 295 -3.98 8.02 -8.11
N LEU A 296 -4.71 8.23 -9.20
CA LEU A 296 -4.36 9.25 -10.19
C LEU A 296 -4.61 10.68 -9.70
N ASN A 297 -5.57 10.87 -8.76
CA ASN A 297 -5.78 12.15 -8.10
C ASN A 297 -4.56 12.59 -7.25
N ALA A 298 -4.01 11.65 -6.47
CA ALA A 298 -2.81 11.87 -5.68
C ALA A 298 -1.60 12.09 -6.59
N ARG A 299 -1.42 11.23 -7.60
CA ARG A 299 -0.30 11.30 -8.55
C ARG A 299 -0.21 12.66 -9.25
N GLY A 300 -1.34 13.24 -9.63
CA GLY A 300 -1.36 14.56 -10.26
C GLY A 300 -0.69 15.63 -9.40
N LEU A 301 -0.98 15.69 -8.10
CA LEU A 301 -0.37 16.67 -7.22
C LEU A 301 1.12 16.37 -6.99
N GLU A 302 1.50 15.11 -6.85
CA GLU A 302 2.89 14.69 -6.66
C GLU A 302 3.78 15.09 -7.84
N LEU A 303 3.30 14.87 -9.07
CA LEU A 303 4.01 15.26 -10.30
C LEU A 303 4.20 16.78 -10.40
N ARG A 304 3.23 17.58 -9.94
CA ARG A 304 3.38 19.05 -9.87
C ARG A 304 4.54 19.47 -8.96
N PHE A 305 4.86 18.68 -7.95
CA PHE A 305 6.01 18.89 -7.05
C PHE A 305 7.26 18.08 -7.45
N ASN A 306 7.32 17.60 -8.70
CA ASN A 306 8.45 16.82 -9.22
C ASN A 306 8.76 15.56 -8.40
N ALA A 307 7.72 14.89 -7.90
CA ALA A 307 7.82 13.61 -7.20
C ALA A 307 7.19 12.49 -8.06
N PRO A 308 7.90 11.97 -9.08
CA PRO A 308 7.32 11.04 -10.06
C PRO A 308 7.20 9.59 -9.56
N LEU A 309 7.78 9.28 -8.40
CA LEU A 309 7.81 7.94 -7.82
C LEU A 309 7.01 7.92 -6.52
N SER A 310 6.54 6.75 -6.08
CA SER A 310 5.92 6.57 -4.76
C SER A 310 6.24 5.21 -4.14
N TYR A 311 6.00 5.12 -2.84
CA TYR A 311 5.93 3.88 -2.09
C TYR A 311 4.61 3.85 -1.30
N ASP A 312 3.64 3.09 -1.79
CA ASP A 312 2.24 3.19 -1.34
C ASP A 312 1.84 2.04 -0.40
N TRP A 313 0.75 2.21 0.34
CA TRP A 313 0.09 1.15 1.10
C TRP A 313 -1.07 0.60 0.29
N VAL A 314 -1.03 -0.69 0.03
CA VAL A 314 -1.98 -1.36 -0.85
C VAL A 314 -2.66 -2.49 -0.13
N CYS A 315 -3.98 -2.60 -0.30
CA CYS A 315 -4.75 -3.69 0.25
C CYS A 315 -5.96 -4.02 -0.63
N ALA A 316 -6.13 -5.29 -0.94
CA ALA A 316 -7.29 -5.82 -1.65
C ALA A 316 -8.50 -6.05 -0.72
N GLY A 317 -8.50 -5.44 0.47
CA GLY A 317 -9.57 -5.56 1.46
C GLY A 317 -9.23 -6.55 2.58
N TRP A 318 -10.01 -6.49 3.65
CA TRP A 318 -9.88 -7.33 4.82
C TRP A 318 -11.24 -7.62 5.45
N VAL A 319 -11.28 -8.64 6.29
CA VAL A 319 -12.43 -8.97 7.13
C VAL A 319 -11.99 -9.00 8.58
N GLU A 320 -12.81 -8.40 9.45
CA GLU A 320 -12.63 -8.37 10.90
C GLU A 320 -13.13 -9.67 11.53
N GLU A 321 -12.41 -10.18 12.53
CA GLU A 321 -12.84 -11.33 13.35
C GLU A 321 -14.12 -11.04 14.15
N LYS A 322 -14.32 -9.78 14.58
CA LYS A 322 -15.55 -9.29 15.20
C LYS A 322 -16.02 -8.05 14.46
N PRO A 323 -17.21 -8.04 13.84
CA PRO A 323 -17.74 -6.82 13.28
C PRO A 323 -17.89 -5.79 14.40
N GLY A 324 -17.22 -4.64 14.29
CA GLY A 324 -17.46 -3.52 15.18
C GLY A 324 -18.93 -3.09 15.19
N PRO A 325 -19.39 -2.32 16.19
CA PRO A 325 -20.75 -1.80 16.20
C PRO A 325 -20.97 -0.89 14.97
N ALA A 326 -21.63 -1.42 13.96
CA ALA A 326 -22.16 -0.76 12.76
C ALA A 326 -21.15 0.09 11.93
N HIS A 327 -20.60 -0.49 10.87
CA HIS A 327 -20.90 0.09 9.56
C HIS A 327 -22.31 -0.39 9.21
N VAL A 328 -23.21 0.56 8.96
CA VAL A 328 -24.66 0.42 8.76
C VAL A 328 -25.09 -0.98 8.28
N PRO A 329 -25.83 -1.76 9.10
CA PRO A 329 -26.49 -2.96 8.63
C PRO A 329 -27.57 -2.54 7.63
N GLY A 330 -27.41 -2.89 6.34
CA GLY A 330 -28.47 -2.62 5.37
C GLY A 330 -28.19 -2.90 3.89
N GLU A 331 -26.95 -2.87 3.40
CA GLU A 331 -26.74 -2.80 1.93
C GLU A 331 -26.29 -4.09 1.23
N ASN A 332 -25.95 -5.16 1.97
CA ASN A 332 -25.56 -6.42 1.32
C ASN A 332 -26.24 -7.64 1.94
N PRO A 333 -27.35 -8.13 1.36
CA PRO A 333 -27.98 -9.38 1.78
C PRO A 333 -27.02 -10.59 1.76
N ALA A 334 -25.99 -10.57 0.91
CA ALA A 334 -24.98 -11.62 0.88
C ALA A 334 -24.07 -11.60 2.12
N ALA A 335 -23.92 -10.46 2.81
CA ALA A 335 -23.15 -10.36 4.06
C ALA A 335 -23.85 -11.03 5.25
N LEU A 336 -25.15 -11.32 5.14
CA LEU A 336 -25.91 -12.11 6.11
C LEU A 336 -25.64 -13.62 5.98
N VAL A 337 -25.12 -14.06 4.82
CA VAL A 337 -24.81 -15.46 4.49
C VAL A 337 -23.31 -15.72 4.51
N ASP A 338 -22.51 -14.74 4.09
CA ASP A 338 -21.05 -14.76 4.09
C ASP A 338 -20.51 -13.40 4.61
N PRO A 339 -19.96 -13.32 5.83
CA PRO A 339 -19.47 -12.07 6.41
C PRO A 339 -18.29 -11.44 5.65
N THR A 340 -17.71 -12.17 4.69
CA THR A 340 -16.66 -11.69 3.77
C THR A 340 -17.22 -11.04 2.49
N ALA A 341 -18.51 -11.23 2.21
CA ALA A 341 -19.15 -10.78 0.97
C ALA A 341 -19.02 -9.27 0.79
N GLY A 342 -18.30 -8.88 -0.27
CA GLY A 342 -18.10 -7.48 -0.63
C GLY A 342 -17.08 -6.72 0.22
N LYS A 343 -16.33 -7.40 1.10
CA LYS A 343 -15.20 -6.80 1.84
C LYS A 343 -13.84 -7.19 1.26
N LEU A 344 -13.77 -8.30 0.54
CA LEU A 344 -12.57 -8.79 -0.12
C LEU A 344 -12.67 -8.56 -1.63
N GLY A 345 -11.68 -7.88 -2.17
CA GLY A 345 -11.50 -7.68 -3.60
C GLY A 345 -10.94 -8.93 -4.27
N ASP A 346 -11.39 -9.17 -5.49
CA ASP A 346 -10.85 -10.21 -6.37
C ASP A 346 -9.34 -10.01 -6.65
N ILE A 347 -8.56 -11.09 -6.60
CA ILE A 347 -7.10 -11.04 -6.73
C ILE A 347 -6.68 -10.73 -8.17
N ALA A 348 -7.44 -11.16 -9.19
CA ALA A 348 -7.13 -10.77 -10.56
C ALA A 348 -7.27 -9.25 -10.70
N ARG A 349 -8.42 -8.67 -10.34
CA ARG A 349 -8.60 -7.22 -10.39
C ARG A 349 -7.60 -6.43 -9.54
N TYR A 350 -7.22 -6.95 -8.36
CA TYR A 350 -6.15 -6.36 -7.58
C TYR A 350 -4.79 -6.35 -8.32
N THR A 351 -4.41 -7.46 -8.95
CA THR A 351 -3.19 -7.55 -9.78
C THR A 351 -3.21 -6.52 -10.92
N GLY A 352 -4.36 -6.33 -11.57
CA GLY A 352 -4.53 -5.32 -12.61
C GLY A 352 -4.38 -3.89 -12.08
N PHE A 353 -5.02 -3.59 -10.94
CA PHE A 353 -4.85 -2.31 -10.25
C PHE A 353 -3.39 -2.05 -9.87
N LEU A 354 -2.68 -3.04 -9.33
CA LEU A 354 -1.26 -2.92 -8.99
C LEU A 354 -0.41 -2.60 -10.23
N LYS A 355 -0.65 -3.26 -11.37
CA LYS A 355 0.06 -2.94 -12.62
C LYS A 355 -0.18 -1.49 -13.03
N CYS A 356 -1.41 -0.98 -12.90
CA CYS A 356 -1.70 0.44 -13.12
C CYS A 356 -0.93 1.35 -12.14
N LEU A 357 -0.84 1.00 -10.85
CA LEU A 357 -0.06 1.77 -9.88
C LEU A 357 1.44 1.85 -10.24
N TYR A 358 2.06 0.71 -10.59
CA TYR A 358 3.46 0.70 -11.01
C TYR A 358 3.66 1.50 -12.32
N THR A 359 2.72 1.41 -13.27
CA THR A 359 2.72 2.29 -14.45
C THR A 359 2.51 3.76 -14.08
N ALA A 360 1.78 4.08 -13.01
CA ALA A 360 1.64 5.45 -12.52
C ALA A 360 2.90 5.98 -11.82
N GLY A 361 3.79 5.11 -11.32
CA GLY A 361 5.09 5.49 -10.75
C GLY A 361 5.42 4.83 -9.41
N THR A 362 4.62 3.90 -8.92
CA THR A 362 4.94 3.14 -7.70
C THR A 362 6.20 2.29 -7.94
N VAL A 363 7.19 2.36 -7.04
CA VAL A 363 8.45 1.58 -7.14
C VAL A 363 8.54 0.44 -6.13
N GLY A 364 7.68 0.45 -5.12
CA GLY A 364 7.54 -0.55 -4.08
C GLY A 364 6.27 -0.24 -3.29
N ALA A 365 5.84 -1.17 -2.43
CA ALA A 365 4.65 -0.95 -1.65
C ALA A 365 4.67 -1.73 -0.34
N ASN A 366 3.85 -1.25 0.58
CA ASN A 366 3.49 -1.93 1.80
C ASN A 366 2.23 -2.77 1.58
N ALA A 367 2.33 -4.09 1.76
CA ALA A 367 1.18 -4.99 1.73
C ALA A 367 0.42 -4.95 3.06
N GLY A 368 -0.83 -4.49 3.02
CA GLY A 368 -1.68 -4.34 4.20
C GLY A 368 -2.62 -5.52 4.44
N TYR A 369 -2.92 -5.77 5.72
CA TYR A 369 -4.14 -6.44 6.17
C TYR A 369 -4.50 -5.91 7.57
N TYR A 370 -5.37 -4.88 7.61
CA TYR A 370 -5.51 -4.00 8.77
C TYR A 370 -6.51 -4.48 9.84
N ALA A 371 -6.99 -5.72 9.72
CA ALA A 371 -7.75 -6.40 10.76
C ALA A 371 -7.07 -7.73 11.12
N PHE A 372 -7.25 -8.20 12.35
CA PHE A 372 -6.78 -9.55 12.68
C PHE A 372 -7.67 -10.58 11.95
N PRO A 373 -7.10 -11.46 11.10
CA PRO A 373 -7.88 -12.42 10.35
C PRO A 373 -8.44 -13.50 11.28
N LEU A 374 -9.59 -14.07 10.91
CA LEU A 374 -10.16 -15.22 11.60
C LEU A 374 -9.12 -16.36 11.68
N GLY A 375 -8.84 -16.85 12.88
CA GLY A 375 -7.82 -17.87 13.14
C GLY A 375 -6.37 -17.34 13.23
N GLY A 376 -6.13 -16.07 12.89
CA GLY A 376 -4.82 -15.44 12.92
C GLY A 376 -3.96 -15.73 11.69
N PHE A 377 -2.82 -15.03 11.62
CA PHE A 377 -1.90 -15.11 10.46
C PHE A 377 -1.10 -16.42 10.40
N GLY A 378 -1.07 -17.20 11.49
CA GLY A 378 -0.39 -18.49 11.55
C GLY A 378 -1.30 -19.71 11.39
N ALA A 379 -2.61 -19.54 11.23
CA ALA A 379 -3.53 -20.66 11.08
C ALA A 379 -3.23 -21.47 9.81
N SER A 380 -3.32 -22.79 9.92
CA SER A 380 -3.33 -23.69 8.77
C SER A 380 -4.67 -23.61 8.03
N PHE A 381 -4.64 -23.86 6.72
CA PHE A 381 -5.80 -23.76 5.84
C PHE A 381 -5.76 -24.83 4.74
N PRO A 382 -6.90 -25.19 4.13
CA PRO A 382 -6.91 -26.08 2.96
C PRO A 382 -6.08 -25.50 1.81
N ALA A 383 -5.28 -26.33 1.15
CA ALA A 383 -4.37 -25.91 0.06
C ALA A 383 -5.05 -25.11 -1.07
N ASP A 384 -6.31 -25.42 -1.38
CA ASP A 384 -7.14 -24.78 -2.40
C ASP A 384 -7.86 -23.51 -1.91
N LYS A 385 -7.77 -23.19 -0.61
CA LYS A 385 -8.43 -22.05 0.03
C LYS A 385 -7.45 -21.21 0.88
N PRO A 386 -6.35 -20.71 0.30
CA PRO A 386 -5.42 -19.86 1.03
C PRO A 386 -6.08 -18.55 1.49
N PRO A 387 -5.66 -18.01 2.64
CA PRO A 387 -6.22 -16.79 3.18
C PRO A 387 -5.94 -15.61 2.25
N HIS A 388 -6.87 -14.66 2.21
CA HIS A 388 -6.83 -13.55 1.27
C HIS A 388 -5.60 -12.65 1.45
N TRP A 389 -5.19 -12.38 2.70
CA TRP A 389 -3.97 -11.63 3.01
C TRP A 389 -2.72 -12.21 2.34
N LEU A 390 -2.62 -13.54 2.28
CA LEU A 390 -1.46 -14.24 1.71
C LEU A 390 -1.48 -14.16 0.18
N ARG A 391 -2.66 -14.33 -0.43
CA ARG A 391 -2.85 -14.19 -1.88
C ARG A 391 -2.53 -12.77 -2.37
N GLN A 392 -2.98 -11.73 -1.67
CA GLN A 392 -2.68 -10.35 -2.06
C GLN A 392 -1.19 -10.00 -1.90
N ALA A 393 -0.51 -10.55 -0.88
CA ALA A 393 0.94 -10.40 -0.72
C ALA A 393 1.71 -11.08 -1.88
N ALA A 394 1.28 -12.27 -2.29
CA ALA A 394 1.83 -12.97 -3.45
C ALA A 394 1.62 -12.17 -4.76
N ALA A 395 0.40 -11.66 -4.99
CA ALA A 395 0.07 -10.84 -6.16
C ALA A 395 0.97 -9.59 -6.25
N LEU A 396 1.19 -8.89 -5.12
CA LEU A 396 2.09 -7.74 -5.08
C LEU A 396 3.53 -8.10 -5.45
N ALA A 397 4.06 -9.23 -4.94
CA ALA A 397 5.39 -9.69 -5.26
C ALA A 397 5.57 -10.01 -6.75
N HIS A 398 4.55 -10.64 -7.36
CA HIS A 398 4.55 -10.94 -8.79
C HIS A 398 4.54 -9.68 -9.67
N VAL A 399 3.71 -8.69 -9.35
CA VAL A 399 3.72 -7.41 -10.06
C VAL A 399 5.05 -6.68 -9.84
N HIS A 400 5.56 -6.66 -8.61
CA HIS A 400 6.84 -6.04 -8.31
C HIS A 400 8.00 -6.66 -9.12
N ALA A 401 8.02 -7.99 -9.26
CA ALA A 401 8.99 -8.69 -10.10
C ALA A 401 8.84 -8.33 -11.57
N LEU A 402 7.62 -8.23 -12.12
CA LEU A 402 7.41 -7.77 -13.50
C LEU A 402 8.07 -6.40 -13.73
N PHE A 403 7.82 -5.45 -12.82
CA PHE A 403 8.35 -4.10 -12.95
C PHE A 403 9.84 -3.98 -12.62
N SER A 404 10.45 -4.96 -11.95
CA SER A 404 11.91 -5.03 -11.84
C SER A 404 12.59 -5.20 -13.22
N HIS A 405 11.91 -5.82 -14.19
CA HIS A 405 12.37 -5.88 -15.58
C HIS A 405 12.13 -4.58 -16.36
N GLN A 406 11.21 -3.74 -15.88
CA GLN A 406 10.78 -2.50 -16.54
C GLN A 406 11.22 -1.24 -15.78
N GLU A 407 12.21 -1.35 -14.89
CA GLU A 407 12.65 -0.25 -14.02
C GLU A 407 13.03 1.04 -14.78
N PRO A 408 13.68 1.01 -15.96
CA PRO A 408 13.91 2.23 -16.75
C PRO A 408 12.62 2.92 -17.18
N PHE A 409 11.53 2.18 -17.38
CA PHE A 409 10.22 2.80 -17.65
C PHE A 409 9.56 3.31 -16.37
N VAL A 410 9.87 2.83 -15.18
CA VAL A 410 9.29 3.41 -13.96
C VAL A 410 10.05 4.67 -13.56
N ARG A 411 11.38 4.67 -13.67
CA ARG A 411 12.27 5.75 -13.21
C ARG A 411 12.56 6.82 -14.27
N ASP A 412 12.83 6.41 -15.51
CA ASP A 412 13.37 7.28 -16.57
C ASP A 412 12.33 7.55 -17.67
N SER A 413 11.09 7.75 -17.26
CA SER A 413 9.97 7.97 -18.18
C SER A 413 8.91 8.88 -17.56
N ASP A 414 8.12 9.51 -18.42
CA ASP A 414 7.05 10.39 -18.00
C ASP A 414 5.70 9.68 -18.11
N LEU A 415 4.92 9.70 -17.03
CA LEU A 415 3.51 9.33 -17.08
C LEU A 415 2.78 10.30 -17.98
N LEU A 416 2.12 9.79 -19.02
CA LEU A 416 1.44 10.64 -19.98
C LEU A 416 0.11 11.14 -19.41
N PRO A 417 -0.25 12.41 -19.66
CA PRO A 417 -1.42 13.04 -19.06
C PRO A 417 -2.75 12.47 -19.56
N GLY A 418 -2.78 11.93 -20.79
CA GLY A 418 -4.05 11.65 -21.46
C GLY A 418 -4.81 12.93 -21.84
N PRO A 419 -5.90 12.82 -22.62
CA PRO A 419 -6.61 13.98 -23.15
C PRO A 419 -7.65 14.57 -22.17
N LEU A 420 -8.04 13.84 -21.12
CA LEU A 420 -9.10 14.24 -20.19
C LEU A 420 -8.54 14.88 -18.92
N ARG A 421 -9.36 15.68 -18.24
CA ARG A 421 -9.08 16.21 -16.89
C ARG A 421 -9.52 15.22 -15.82
N HIS A 422 -8.84 15.24 -14.68
CA HIS A 422 -9.18 14.39 -13.54
C HIS A 422 -10.63 14.63 -13.08
N ARG A 423 -11.30 13.59 -12.55
CA ARG A 423 -12.72 13.66 -12.16
C ARG A 423 -12.97 14.69 -11.05
N TRP A 424 -12.09 14.73 -10.05
CA TRP A 424 -12.23 15.59 -8.86
C TRP A 424 -11.37 16.85 -8.89
N SER A 425 -10.16 16.75 -9.42
CA SER A 425 -9.15 17.81 -9.39
C SER A 425 -8.89 18.32 -10.79
N LYS A 426 -9.79 19.17 -11.30
CA LYS A 426 -9.85 19.56 -12.72
C LYS A 426 -8.60 20.27 -13.25
N ASP A 427 -7.77 20.81 -12.36
CA ASP A 427 -6.48 21.41 -12.73
C ASP A 427 -5.47 20.37 -13.24
N PHE A 428 -5.68 19.10 -12.92
CA PHE A 428 -4.80 17.99 -13.26
C PHE A 428 -5.41 17.14 -14.39
N PRO A 429 -4.57 16.54 -15.24
CA PRO A 429 -5.06 15.60 -16.22
C PRO A 429 -5.50 14.29 -15.54
N ALA A 430 -6.28 13.47 -16.24
CA ALA A 430 -6.76 12.20 -15.71
C ALA A 430 -5.64 11.15 -15.61
N TYR A 431 -4.57 11.30 -16.41
CA TYR A 431 -3.51 10.31 -16.61
C TYR A 431 -4.00 9.00 -17.23
N GLU A 432 -5.08 9.07 -17.99
CA GLU A 432 -5.72 7.93 -18.64
C GLU A 432 -6.05 8.22 -20.09
N PHE A 433 -6.00 7.19 -20.91
CA PHE A 433 -6.39 7.23 -22.31
C PHE A 433 -7.77 6.59 -22.49
N PRO A 434 -8.76 7.35 -23.02
CA PRO A 434 -10.12 6.84 -23.17
C PRO A 434 -10.16 5.74 -24.23
N SER A 435 -10.72 4.59 -23.84
CA SER A 435 -10.96 3.43 -24.70
C SER A 435 -12.36 3.43 -25.34
N GLY A 436 -13.25 4.32 -24.88
CA GLY A 436 -14.69 4.28 -25.15
C GLY A 436 -15.50 3.42 -24.16
N ASP A 437 -14.81 2.64 -23.30
CA ASP A 437 -15.40 1.85 -22.22
C ASP A 437 -14.88 2.36 -20.88
N GLN A 438 -15.79 2.80 -20.00
CA GLN A 438 -15.44 3.39 -18.71
C GLN A 438 -14.74 2.40 -17.76
N ASP A 439 -14.96 1.09 -17.95
CA ASP A 439 -14.39 0.03 -17.13
C ASP A 439 -13.12 -0.57 -17.76
N VAL A 440 -12.67 -0.04 -18.92
CA VAL A 440 -11.34 -0.32 -19.48
C VAL A 440 -10.42 0.88 -19.28
N ARG A 441 -9.54 0.74 -18.29
CA ARG A 441 -8.62 1.77 -17.82
C ARG A 441 -7.27 1.60 -18.49
N VAL A 442 -6.75 2.65 -19.13
CA VAL A 442 -5.49 2.58 -19.88
C VAL A 442 -4.56 3.71 -19.47
N LEU A 443 -3.38 3.34 -18.98
CA LEU A 443 -2.30 4.26 -18.60
C LEU A 443 -1.11 4.03 -19.52
N ALA A 444 -0.36 5.08 -19.83
CA ALA A 444 0.87 4.95 -20.59
C ALA A 444 1.97 5.85 -20.05
N ARG A 445 3.21 5.34 -20.06
CA ARG A 445 4.42 6.13 -19.84
C ARG A 445 5.27 6.14 -21.10
N LYS A 446 5.96 7.25 -21.36
CA LYS A 446 6.92 7.38 -22.46
C LYS A 446 8.34 7.51 -21.93
N ARG A 447 9.25 6.66 -22.42
CA ARG A 447 10.66 6.68 -22.06
C ARG A 447 11.32 7.99 -22.51
N LYS A 448 12.10 8.61 -21.63
CA LYS A 448 12.82 9.84 -21.96
C LYS A 448 13.88 9.55 -23.02
N GLY A 449 13.94 10.39 -24.05
CA GLY A 449 14.91 10.27 -25.14
C GLY A 449 14.74 9.05 -26.06
N ALA A 450 13.66 8.27 -25.92
CA ALA A 450 13.42 7.07 -26.73
C ALA A 450 11.99 7.02 -27.28
N ALA A 451 11.82 6.37 -28.42
CA ALA A 451 10.51 6.10 -29.04
C ALA A 451 9.92 4.80 -28.48
N GLU A 452 9.79 4.74 -27.16
CA GLU A 452 9.34 3.58 -26.43
C GLU A 452 8.34 3.94 -25.35
N TRP A 453 7.33 3.09 -25.16
CA TRP A 453 6.28 3.28 -24.17
C TRP A 453 6.05 2.01 -23.36
N LEU A 454 5.61 2.21 -22.12
CA LEU A 454 5.02 1.17 -21.28
C LEU A 454 3.55 1.48 -21.10
N ILE A 455 2.67 0.52 -21.40
CA ILE A 455 1.21 0.72 -21.42
C ILE A 455 0.57 -0.35 -20.54
N ALA A 456 -0.27 0.06 -19.59
CA ALA A 456 -1.12 -0.83 -18.82
C ALA A 456 -2.56 -0.72 -19.31
N ALA A 457 -3.21 -1.85 -19.58
CA ALA A 457 -4.63 -1.93 -19.94
C ALA A 457 -5.36 -2.87 -18.97
N TRP A 458 -6.36 -2.35 -18.26
CA TRP A 458 -7.03 -3.06 -17.18
C TRP A 458 -8.55 -3.07 -17.37
N ALA A 459 -9.14 -4.26 -17.33
CA ALA A 459 -10.59 -4.46 -17.31
C ALA A 459 -11.08 -4.48 -15.87
N ALA A 460 -11.42 -3.30 -15.34
CA ALA A 460 -11.67 -3.08 -13.92
C ALA A 460 -12.95 -3.77 -13.40
N ASP A 461 -13.95 -3.98 -14.26
CA ASP A 461 -15.17 -4.73 -13.91
C ASP A 461 -14.96 -6.25 -13.81
N GLY A 462 -13.89 -6.79 -14.41
CA GLY A 462 -13.56 -8.22 -14.46
C GLY A 462 -13.58 -8.86 -15.86
N GLY A 463 -14.15 -8.22 -16.88
CA GLY A 463 -14.34 -8.83 -18.21
C GLY A 463 -13.20 -8.54 -19.19
N ALA A 464 -12.46 -9.56 -19.63
CA ALA A 464 -11.42 -9.34 -20.64
C ALA A 464 -12.03 -8.93 -21.99
N ARG A 465 -11.50 -7.88 -22.62
CA ARG A 465 -11.97 -7.36 -23.93
C ARG A 465 -10.93 -6.52 -24.64
N ASP A 466 -11.13 -6.35 -25.94
CA ASP A 466 -10.25 -5.53 -26.77
C ASP A 466 -10.64 -4.06 -26.62
N ALA A 467 -9.65 -3.19 -26.62
CA ALA A 467 -9.80 -1.75 -26.56
C ALA A 467 -8.86 -1.08 -27.55
N THR A 468 -9.26 0.07 -28.06
CA THR A 468 -8.41 0.89 -28.91
C THR A 468 -8.26 2.26 -28.29
N VAL A 469 -7.03 2.75 -28.20
CA VAL A 469 -6.71 4.07 -27.65
C VAL A 469 -5.77 4.82 -28.58
N GLU A 470 -5.81 6.15 -28.49
CA GLU A 470 -4.88 7.04 -29.19
C GLU A 470 -3.82 7.55 -28.20
N ILE A 471 -2.54 7.24 -28.44
CA ILE A 471 -1.44 7.65 -27.57
C ILE A 471 -0.53 8.64 -28.31
N PRO A 472 -0.27 9.84 -27.76
CA PRO A 472 0.57 10.85 -28.39
C PRO A 472 1.93 10.31 -28.85
N ALA A 473 2.28 10.64 -30.09
CA ALA A 473 3.48 10.19 -30.82
C ALA A 473 3.60 8.68 -31.10
N LEU A 474 2.80 7.82 -30.47
CA LEU A 474 2.71 6.40 -30.78
C LEU A 474 1.61 6.10 -31.81
N GLY A 475 0.53 6.90 -31.78
CA GLY A 475 -0.66 6.74 -32.62
C GLY A 475 -1.71 5.82 -32.01
N ARG A 476 -2.61 5.34 -32.87
CA ARG A 476 -3.68 4.41 -32.53
C ARG A 476 -3.14 3.01 -32.24
N VAL A 477 -3.44 2.45 -31.07
CA VAL A 477 -3.03 1.09 -30.69
C VAL A 477 -4.21 0.26 -30.23
N ALA A 478 -4.19 -1.02 -30.59
CA ALA A 478 -5.13 -2.03 -30.10
C ALA A 478 -4.51 -2.79 -28.92
N LEU A 479 -5.29 -2.95 -27.85
CA LEU A 479 -4.88 -3.54 -26.58
C LEU A 479 -5.92 -4.58 -26.16
N ARG A 480 -5.49 -5.64 -25.47
CA ARG A 480 -6.39 -6.56 -24.76
C ARG A 480 -6.38 -6.18 -23.28
N ALA A 481 -7.46 -5.57 -22.80
CA ALA A 481 -7.65 -5.35 -21.37
C ALA A 481 -8.07 -6.67 -20.71
N ARG A 482 -7.51 -6.97 -19.54
CA ARG A 482 -7.77 -8.20 -18.77
C ARG A 482 -8.06 -7.85 -17.30
N PRO A 483 -8.80 -8.69 -16.55
CA PRO A 483 -9.05 -8.45 -15.12
C PRO A 483 -7.75 -8.33 -14.32
N GLU A 484 -6.77 -9.18 -14.63
CA GLU A 484 -5.42 -9.15 -14.07
C GLU A 484 -4.51 -8.07 -14.63
N GLY A 485 -5.03 -7.22 -15.53
CA GLY A 485 -4.27 -6.22 -16.26
C GLY A 485 -3.35 -6.84 -17.32
N ALA A 486 -3.04 -6.05 -18.34
CA ALA A 486 -2.05 -6.38 -19.36
C ALA A 486 -1.02 -5.26 -19.42
N VAL A 487 0.26 -5.61 -19.45
CA VAL A 487 1.37 -4.65 -19.57
C VAL A 487 2.05 -4.87 -20.92
N TYR A 488 2.05 -3.84 -21.73
CA TYR A 488 2.67 -3.82 -23.04
C TYR A 488 3.90 -2.92 -23.04
N ARG A 489 4.94 -3.36 -23.75
CA ARG A 489 5.96 -2.46 -24.30
C ARG A 489 5.58 -2.13 -25.74
N ALA A 490 5.64 -0.86 -26.07
CA ALA A 490 5.49 -0.38 -27.44
C ALA A 490 6.78 0.28 -27.92
N GLU A 491 7.18 -0.01 -29.15
CA GLU A 491 8.28 0.67 -29.84
C GLU A 491 7.74 1.24 -31.16
N LEU A 492 8.06 2.49 -31.48
CA LEU A 492 7.71 3.05 -32.79
C LEU A 492 8.77 2.63 -33.82
N LYS A 493 8.39 1.78 -34.77
CA LYS A 493 9.26 1.31 -35.87
C LYS A 493 8.62 1.69 -37.20
N GLU A 494 9.34 2.42 -38.04
CA GLU A 494 8.87 2.83 -39.37
C GLU A 494 7.49 3.50 -39.35
N GLY A 495 7.23 4.31 -38.31
CA GLY A 495 5.95 4.99 -38.11
C GLY A 495 4.80 4.11 -37.62
N ARG A 496 5.06 2.84 -37.24
CA ARG A 496 4.07 1.91 -36.70
C ARG A 496 4.43 1.44 -35.29
N ALA A 497 3.42 1.28 -34.45
CA ALA A 497 3.57 0.75 -33.10
C ALA A 497 3.81 -0.77 -33.15
N ALA A 498 5.00 -1.22 -32.74
CA ALA A 498 5.31 -2.61 -32.49
C ALA A 498 5.04 -2.92 -31.01
N MET A 499 4.02 -3.76 -30.76
CA MET A 499 3.52 -4.06 -29.41
C MET A 499 4.01 -5.42 -28.92
N THR A 500 4.48 -5.50 -27.67
CA THR A 500 4.87 -6.74 -27.01
C THR A 500 4.17 -6.85 -25.67
N LEU A 501 3.36 -7.90 -25.47
CA LEU A 501 2.77 -8.24 -24.17
C LEU A 501 3.87 -8.82 -23.26
N LEU A 502 4.09 -8.19 -22.11
CA LEU A 502 5.16 -8.54 -21.19
C LEU A 502 4.74 -9.59 -20.15
N ASP A 503 3.46 -9.71 -19.88
CA ASP A 503 2.86 -10.54 -18.85
C ASP A 503 1.88 -11.57 -19.44
N LYS A 504 2.42 -12.56 -20.17
CA LYS A 504 1.60 -13.59 -20.84
C LYS A 504 0.69 -14.33 -19.84
N ASP A 505 1.26 -14.86 -18.77
CA ASP A 505 0.50 -15.22 -17.57
C ASP A 505 0.27 -13.94 -16.77
N GLY A 506 -0.97 -13.44 -16.77
CA GLY A 506 -1.25 -12.17 -16.12
C GLY A 506 -1.24 -12.23 -14.59
N LEU A 507 -1.42 -13.40 -13.97
CA LEU A 507 -1.34 -13.58 -12.52
C LEU A 507 0.10 -13.87 -12.05
N ASN A 508 0.89 -14.56 -12.89
CA ASN A 508 2.30 -14.84 -12.65
C ASN A 508 3.17 -14.25 -13.79
N PRO A 509 3.25 -12.91 -13.93
CA PRO A 509 3.82 -12.21 -15.08
C PRO A 509 5.29 -12.51 -15.39
N THR A 510 6.01 -13.10 -14.45
CA THR A 510 7.44 -13.44 -14.60
C THR A 510 7.72 -14.94 -14.56
N SER A 511 6.72 -15.80 -14.37
CA SER A 511 6.92 -17.24 -14.58
C SER A 511 7.06 -17.46 -16.07
N ARG A 512 8.16 -18.11 -16.49
CA ARG A 512 8.21 -18.70 -17.83
C ARG A 512 7.61 -20.09 -17.72
N ASP A 513 6.79 -20.44 -18.71
CA ASP A 513 6.52 -21.82 -19.09
C ASP A 513 7.83 -22.63 -19.18
#